data_AF-A0AAV5CU10-F1
#
_entry.id   AF-A0AAV5CU10-F1
#
_cell.length_a   1.000
_cell.length_b   1.000
_cell.length_c   1.000
_cell.angle_alpha   90.00
_cell.angle_beta   90.00
_cell.angle_gamma   90.00
#
_symmetry.space_group_name_H-M   'P 1'
#
loop_
_entity.id
_entity.type
_entity.pdbx_description
1 polymer ?
#
loop_
_entity_poly.entity_id
_entity_poly.type
_entity_poly.pdbx_seq_one_letter_code
_entity_poly.pdbx_strand_id
1 'polypeptide(L)'
;MFQGHIESEEDEDDEIKPLFSEEEVEVEVDERTKGGTAEEKAERLKREAEEKKREEKELEWRSRKRRSVIDSVRVFDPKSKSIVWVRFPFEDLSEFDLDEESNIPPMRHTGMNYEGCNMYWSANILSVKIMSSDVGFPLDVYGTDDSLILIGPSRGFLLKDFIFLEVDLKIKHEQGKFRQLLSKGLLQNDGRVVTRQEIEVKSVSHASWFSTVKVEYTAVKTAVEATVEFQAFQGNFCGEIAAHTSSIINRIVLHDSNNAGDMATCDASGIIHLRRRVIAVCLNEMLIFTIVTRLDTAATAASTRMIQFVPSLNGANEHVIHCGAVKLRVKVTWSVIDRFY
;
A
#
# COMPACT_ATOMS: atom_id res chain seq x y z
N MET A 1 32.26 -3.70 29.42
CA MET A 1 31.89 -2.93 30.63
C MET A 1 32.03 -1.47 30.27
N PHE A 2 30.96 -0.87 29.74
CA PHE A 2 30.84 0.57 29.49
C PHE A 2 29.43 0.93 29.94
N GLN A 3 29.39 1.67 31.04
CA GLN A 3 28.18 2.13 31.70
C GLN A 3 27.87 3.50 31.12
N GLY A 4 26.83 3.61 30.31
CA GLY A 4 26.30 4.88 29.80
C GLY A 4 24.95 5.14 30.48
N HIS A 5 24.91 6.21 31.28
CA HIS A 5 23.69 6.83 31.80
C HIS A 5 22.71 7.07 30.63
N ILE A 6 21.45 6.66 30.80
CA ILE A 6 20.33 7.18 30.02
C ILE A 6 19.64 8.16 30.95
N GLU A 7 19.95 9.44 30.77
CA GLU A 7 19.14 10.53 31.29
C GLU A 7 17.77 10.46 30.61
N SER A 8 16.73 10.59 31.41
CA SER A 8 15.36 10.77 30.96
C SER A 8 15.25 12.15 30.32
N GLU A 9 15.38 12.22 29.00
CA GLU A 9 14.88 13.36 28.23
C GLU A 9 13.35 13.27 28.29
N GLU A 10 12.76 14.20 29.06
CA GLU A 10 11.36 14.56 28.94
C GLU A 10 11.19 15.06 27.50
N ASP A 11 10.54 14.26 26.65
CA ASP A 11 10.18 14.67 25.30
C ASP A 11 9.29 15.91 25.42
N GLU A 12 9.89 17.06 25.11
CA GLU A 12 9.21 18.32 24.89
C GLU A 12 8.07 18.05 23.90
N ASP A 13 6.83 18.27 24.35
CA ASP A 13 5.69 18.38 23.47
C ASP A 13 6.00 19.54 22.50
N ASP A 14 6.57 19.21 21.35
CA ASP A 14 6.68 20.11 20.21
C ASP A 14 5.26 20.48 19.79
N GLU A 15 4.76 21.53 20.42
CA GLU A 15 3.54 22.23 20.08
C GLU A 15 3.70 22.73 18.65
N ILE A 16 3.29 21.91 17.68
CA ILE A 16 3.24 22.28 16.27
C ILE A 16 2.27 23.46 16.17
N LYS A 17 2.85 24.67 16.17
CA LYS A 17 2.15 25.93 16.02
C LYS A 17 1.32 25.90 14.73
N PRO A 18 0.05 26.37 14.76
CA PRO A 18 -0.72 26.57 13.54
C PRO A 18 0.06 27.46 12.57
N LEU A 19 0.16 27.03 11.31
CA LEU A 19 0.81 27.73 10.22
C LEU A 19 -0.09 28.87 9.70
N PHE A 20 -0.46 29.81 10.58
CA PHE A 20 -1.02 31.09 10.21
C PHE A 20 -0.27 32.15 11.01
N SER A 21 0.71 32.74 10.36
CA SER A 21 1.39 33.94 10.84
C SER A 21 0.35 35.04 11.07
N GLU A 22 0.15 35.42 12.32
CA GLU A 22 -0.38 36.74 12.66
C GLU A 22 0.66 37.75 12.17
N GLU A 23 0.52 38.22 10.92
CA GLU A 23 1.08 39.52 10.57
C GLU A 23 0.35 40.54 11.43
N GLU A 24 1.04 41.07 12.43
CA GLU A 24 0.63 42.26 13.15
C GLU A 24 0.50 43.39 12.13
N VAL A 25 -0.72 43.60 11.63
CA VAL A 25 -1.08 44.84 10.96
C VAL A 25 -1.21 45.88 12.08
N GLU A 26 -0.17 46.71 12.24
CA GLU A 26 -0.29 47.95 13.00
C GLU A 26 -1.39 48.80 12.36
N VAL A 27 -2.59 48.73 12.92
CA VAL A 27 -3.67 49.65 12.58
C VAL A 27 -3.43 50.91 13.40
N GLU A 28 -2.96 51.98 12.76
CA GLU A 28 -3.04 53.34 13.29
C GLU A 28 -4.48 53.60 13.76
N VAL A 29 -4.66 53.72 15.08
CA VAL A 29 -5.95 54.05 15.67
C VAL A 29 -6.21 55.53 15.43
N ASP A 30 -6.95 55.85 14.37
CA ASP A 30 -7.57 57.17 14.24
C ASP A 30 -8.67 57.28 15.30
N GLU A 31 -8.36 58.01 16.38
CA GLU A 31 -9.27 58.33 17.47
C GLU A 31 -10.36 59.31 17.02
N ARG A 32 -11.24 58.91 16.10
CA ARG A 32 -12.47 59.67 15.85
C ARG A 32 -13.68 58.75 15.69
N THR A 33 -14.68 59.03 16.55
CA THR A 33 -16.05 58.48 16.62
C THR A 33 -16.25 57.10 17.26
N LYS A 34 -15.94 56.95 18.57
CA LYS A 34 -16.52 55.90 19.43
C LYS A 34 -17.73 56.42 20.23
N GLY A 35 -18.86 56.60 19.56
CA GLY A 35 -20.11 57.07 20.17
C GLY A 35 -21.28 56.11 19.97
N GLY A 36 -21.11 54.82 20.25
CA GLY A 36 -22.25 53.88 20.38
C GLY A 36 -22.84 53.93 21.79
N THR A 37 -24.16 53.79 21.90
CA THR A 37 -24.88 53.78 23.18
C THR A 37 -24.39 52.64 24.09
N ALA A 38 -24.59 52.77 25.40
CA ALA A 38 -24.19 51.72 26.35
C ALA A 38 -24.83 50.35 26.04
N GLU A 39 -26.02 50.39 25.44
CA GLU A 39 -26.80 49.22 25.04
C GLU A 39 -26.20 48.50 23.83
N GLU A 40 -25.81 49.24 22.77
CA GLU A 40 -25.12 48.67 21.60
C GLU A 40 -23.75 48.05 21.96
N LYS A 41 -23.02 48.67 22.89
CA LYS A 41 -21.76 48.09 23.39
C LYS A 41 -22.00 46.79 24.17
N ALA A 42 -23.07 46.74 24.98
CA ALA A 42 -23.42 45.55 25.76
C ALA A 42 -23.90 44.40 24.85
N GLU A 43 -24.64 44.72 23.78
CA GLU A 43 -25.09 43.72 22.80
C GLU A 43 -23.91 43.14 22.00
N ARG A 44 -22.96 43.98 21.58
CA ARG A 44 -21.74 43.51 20.89
C ARG A 44 -20.91 42.57 21.76
N LEU A 45 -20.70 42.91 23.03
CA LEU A 45 -19.97 42.07 23.99
C LEU A 45 -20.68 40.72 24.22
N LYS A 46 -22.02 40.69 24.24
CA LYS A 46 -22.78 39.44 24.34
C LYS A 46 -22.56 38.56 23.10
N ARG A 47 -22.63 39.15 21.90
CA ARG A 47 -22.41 38.41 20.64
C ARG A 47 -20.99 37.86 20.57
N GLU A 48 -19.99 38.65 20.92
CA GLU A 48 -18.58 38.23 21.00
C GLU A 48 -18.39 37.09 22.02
N ALA A 49 -19.05 37.16 23.19
CA ALA A 49 -18.99 36.11 24.19
C ALA A 49 -19.72 34.82 23.76
N GLU A 50 -20.83 34.93 23.03
CA GLU A 50 -21.55 33.78 22.46
C GLU A 50 -20.75 33.12 21.34
N GLU A 51 -20.12 33.92 20.47
CA GLU A 51 -19.24 33.43 19.41
C GLU A 51 -18.01 32.72 19.98
N LYS A 52 -17.34 33.31 20.96
CA LYS A 52 -16.21 32.66 21.64
C LYS A 52 -16.61 31.34 22.30
N LYS A 53 -17.80 31.27 22.93
CA LYS A 53 -18.33 30.01 23.48
C LYS A 53 -18.63 28.97 22.40
N ARG A 54 -19.07 29.39 21.21
CA ARG A 54 -19.31 28.51 20.06
C ARG A 54 -17.97 27.95 19.55
N GLU A 55 -16.97 28.80 19.41
CA GLU A 55 -15.61 28.42 18.99
C GLU A 55 -14.94 27.48 20.00
N GLU A 56 -15.04 27.76 21.31
CA GLU A 56 -14.52 26.89 22.37
C GLU A 56 -15.16 25.51 22.34
N LYS A 57 -16.49 25.43 22.17
CA LYS A 57 -17.21 24.15 22.03
C LYS A 57 -16.79 23.40 20.76
N GLU A 58 -16.60 24.11 19.66
CA GLU A 58 -16.15 23.52 18.38
C GLU A 58 -14.71 22.99 18.50
N LEU A 59 -13.82 23.74 19.16
CA LEU A 59 -12.45 23.33 19.44
C LEU A 59 -12.40 22.11 20.37
N GLU A 60 -13.20 22.09 21.43
CA GLU A 60 -13.31 20.94 22.35
C GLU A 60 -13.83 19.71 21.62
N TRP A 61 -14.86 19.88 20.78
CA TRP A 61 -15.38 18.81 19.93
C TRP A 61 -14.34 18.28 18.95
N ARG A 62 -13.62 19.16 18.23
CA ARG A 62 -12.51 18.80 17.33
C ARG A 62 -11.39 18.08 18.07
N SER A 63 -10.99 18.59 19.24
CA SER A 63 -9.96 18.00 20.09
C SER A 63 -10.35 16.59 20.55
N ARG A 64 -11.61 16.40 20.96
CA ARG A 64 -12.13 15.09 21.38
C ARG A 64 -12.19 14.10 20.22
N LYS A 65 -12.65 14.55 19.04
CA LYS A 65 -12.68 13.71 17.82
C LYS A 65 -11.26 13.29 17.43
N ARG A 66 -10.31 14.23 17.40
CA ARG A 66 -8.88 13.97 17.15
C ARG A 66 -8.28 12.98 18.17
N ARG A 67 -8.58 13.13 19.47
CA ARG A 67 -8.07 12.20 20.50
C ARG A 67 -8.60 10.79 20.31
N SER A 68 -9.91 10.64 20.08
CA SER A 68 -10.53 9.34 19.82
C SER A 68 -9.95 8.65 18.58
N VAL A 69 -9.57 9.44 17.58
CA VAL A 69 -8.87 8.98 16.38
C VAL A 69 -7.45 8.52 16.71
N ILE A 70 -6.67 9.31 17.45
CA ILE A 70 -5.29 8.97 17.84
C ILE A 70 -5.26 7.66 18.64
N ASP A 71 -6.21 7.49 19.57
CA ASP A 71 -6.32 6.28 20.40
C ASP A 71 -6.64 5.02 19.57
N SER A 72 -7.23 5.16 18.38
CA SER A 72 -7.55 4.03 17.50
C SER A 72 -6.37 3.60 16.62
N VAL A 73 -5.42 4.51 16.37
CA VAL A 73 -4.25 4.28 15.51
C VAL A 73 -2.94 4.05 16.28
N ARG A 74 -2.95 4.25 17.60
CA ARG A 74 -1.84 3.97 18.51
C ARG A 74 -2.23 2.87 19.48
N VAL A 75 -1.40 1.84 19.60
CA VAL A 75 -1.65 0.72 20.53
C VAL A 75 -0.35 0.36 21.24
N PHE A 76 -0.47 -0.06 22.50
CA PHE A 76 0.65 -0.61 23.24
C PHE A 76 1.06 -1.97 22.64
N ASP A 77 2.30 -2.05 22.15
CA ASP A 77 2.91 -3.28 21.70
C ASP A 77 3.67 -3.96 22.85
N PRO A 78 3.25 -5.15 23.29
CA PRO A 78 3.91 -5.85 24.39
C PRO A 78 5.35 -6.27 24.05
N LYS A 79 5.70 -6.40 22.76
CA LYS A 79 7.03 -6.84 22.33
C LYS A 79 8.06 -5.72 22.46
N SER A 80 7.75 -4.53 21.95
CA SER A 80 8.59 -3.33 22.13
C SER A 80 8.42 -2.66 23.49
N LYS A 81 7.35 -3.00 24.24
CA LYS A 81 6.95 -2.35 25.51
C LYS A 81 6.72 -0.85 25.37
N SER A 82 6.19 -0.43 24.23
CA SER A 82 5.97 0.97 23.89
C SER A 82 4.63 1.16 23.18
N ILE A 83 4.12 2.40 23.17
CA ILE A 83 2.97 2.76 22.35
C ILE A 83 3.46 2.99 20.92
N VAL A 84 2.98 2.18 19.98
CA VAL A 84 3.39 2.24 18.58
C VAL A 84 2.22 2.66 17.69
N TRP A 85 2.54 3.29 16.56
CA TRP A 85 1.58 3.52 15.50
C TRP A 85 1.28 2.20 14.78
N VAL A 86 0.01 1.84 14.72
CA VAL A 86 -0.48 0.64 14.01
C VAL A 86 -1.24 0.97 12.75
N ARG A 87 -1.59 2.25 12.55
CA ARG A 87 -2.22 2.77 11.34
C ARG A 87 -1.66 4.14 10.96
N PHE A 88 -1.84 4.53 9.71
CA PHE A 88 -1.36 5.78 9.13
C PHE A 88 -1.91 7.04 9.86
N PRO A 89 -1.04 7.95 10.35
CA PRO A 89 -1.48 9.04 11.24
C PRO A 89 -1.47 10.46 10.64
N PHE A 90 -1.09 10.65 9.37
CA PHE A 90 -0.73 11.98 8.85
C PHE A 90 -1.87 12.79 8.21
N GLU A 91 -3.07 12.22 8.09
CA GLU A 91 -4.25 12.91 7.54
C GLU A 91 -5.30 13.16 8.64
N ASP A 92 -6.26 14.04 8.37
CA ASP A 92 -7.42 14.21 9.26
C ASP A 92 -8.30 12.96 9.16
N LEU A 93 -8.08 11.97 10.03
CA LEU A 93 -8.86 10.71 10.04
C LEU A 93 -10.33 10.89 10.45
N SER A 94 -10.73 12.13 10.71
CA SER A 94 -12.10 12.52 10.93
C SER A 94 -12.85 12.79 9.61
N GLU A 95 -12.09 13.00 8.52
CA GLU A 95 -12.53 13.14 7.13
C GLU A 95 -12.01 11.99 6.24
N PHE A 96 -10.86 11.41 6.60
CA PHE A 96 -10.20 10.34 5.86
C PHE A 96 -10.44 8.97 6.52
N ASP A 97 -11.31 8.15 5.92
CA ASP A 97 -11.54 6.79 6.38
C ASP A 97 -10.41 5.85 5.92
N LEU A 98 -9.69 5.28 6.90
CA LEU A 98 -8.58 4.34 6.64
C LEU A 98 -9.03 2.97 6.17
N ASP A 99 -10.29 2.61 6.40
CA ASP A 99 -10.88 1.32 6.01
C ASP A 99 -11.60 1.40 4.65
N GLU A 100 -11.83 2.61 4.13
CA GLU A 100 -12.42 2.80 2.79
C GLU A 100 -11.40 2.45 1.70
N GLU A 101 -11.72 1.43 0.89
CA GLU A 101 -10.93 1.12 -0.29
C GLU A 101 -11.09 2.20 -1.35
N SER A 102 -9.97 2.72 -1.84
CA SER A 102 -9.98 3.72 -2.89
C SER A 102 -10.60 3.19 -4.19
N ASN A 103 -11.64 3.87 -4.66
CA ASN A 103 -12.40 3.57 -5.89
C ASN A 103 -11.62 3.78 -7.22
N ILE A 104 -10.32 4.05 -7.15
CA ILE A 104 -9.47 4.31 -8.32
C ILE A 104 -9.04 2.96 -8.91
N PRO A 105 -9.51 2.60 -10.12
CA PRO A 105 -9.14 1.34 -10.75
C PRO A 105 -7.72 1.39 -11.34
N PRO A 106 -7.12 0.23 -11.66
CA PRO A 106 -5.94 0.18 -12.53
C PRO A 106 -6.31 0.59 -13.98
N MET A 107 -5.34 0.62 -14.88
CA MET A 107 -5.52 0.91 -16.32
C MET A 107 -6.08 2.30 -16.63
N ARG A 108 -5.76 3.28 -15.79
CA ARG A 108 -6.17 4.67 -16.04
C ARG A 108 -5.37 5.25 -17.20
N HIS A 109 -6.01 6.10 -18.00
CA HIS A 109 -5.33 6.85 -19.06
C HIS A 109 -4.74 5.99 -20.20
N THR A 110 -5.23 4.76 -20.38
CA THR A 110 -4.81 3.84 -21.45
C THR A 110 -5.03 4.37 -22.87
N GLY A 111 -5.89 5.39 -23.05
CA GLY A 111 -6.16 6.06 -24.33
C GLY A 111 -5.63 7.50 -24.44
N MET A 112 -4.86 7.98 -23.45
CA MET A 112 -4.40 9.38 -23.41
C MET A 112 -3.03 9.53 -24.07
N ASN A 113 -2.84 10.57 -24.88
CA ASN A 113 -1.53 10.92 -25.44
C ASN A 113 -0.70 11.63 -24.36
N TYR A 114 0.38 10.98 -23.92
CA TYR A 114 1.28 11.51 -22.90
C TYR A 114 2.46 12.24 -23.57
N GLU A 115 2.31 13.54 -23.83
CA GLU A 115 3.42 14.42 -24.22
C GLU A 115 3.87 15.25 -23.00
N GLY A 116 5.14 15.11 -22.60
CA GLY A 116 5.77 16.01 -21.62
C GLY A 116 5.47 15.75 -20.13
N CYS A 117 4.85 14.63 -19.75
CA CYS A 117 4.56 14.32 -18.35
C CYS A 117 5.79 13.82 -17.58
N ASN A 118 5.93 14.26 -16.32
CA ASN A 118 6.91 13.72 -15.39
C ASN A 118 6.51 12.31 -14.97
N MET A 119 7.32 11.32 -15.34
CA MET A 119 7.09 9.95 -14.91
C MET A 119 7.41 9.77 -13.43
N TYR A 120 6.49 9.15 -12.72
CA TYR A 120 6.69 8.84 -11.32
C TYR A 120 7.35 7.48 -11.12
N TRP A 121 7.90 7.33 -9.92
CA TRP A 121 8.45 6.09 -9.47
C TRP A 121 7.35 5.24 -8.86
N SER A 122 7.58 3.94 -8.77
CA SER A 122 6.67 3.01 -8.15
C SER A 122 7.43 1.99 -7.31
N ALA A 123 6.71 1.04 -6.73
CA ALA A 123 7.29 -0.09 -6.04
C ALA A 123 6.51 -1.38 -6.35
N ASN A 124 7.23 -2.50 -6.41
CA ASN A 124 6.63 -3.82 -6.38
C ASN A 124 6.90 -4.45 -5.02
N ILE A 125 5.85 -4.77 -4.28
CA ILE A 125 5.97 -5.65 -3.11
C ILE A 125 6.19 -7.06 -3.61
N LEU A 126 7.31 -7.68 -3.26
CA LEU A 126 7.72 -8.99 -3.75
C LEU A 126 7.23 -10.10 -2.83
N SER A 127 7.48 -9.96 -1.52
CA SER A 127 7.11 -10.96 -0.53
C SER A 127 6.82 -10.32 0.83
N VAL A 128 6.00 -11.00 1.62
CA VAL A 128 5.83 -10.73 3.06
C VAL A 128 6.05 -12.03 3.78
N LYS A 129 7.05 -12.07 4.68
CA LYS A 129 7.52 -13.27 5.35
C LYS A 129 7.44 -13.13 6.85
N ILE A 130 7.09 -14.22 7.54
CA ILE A 130 7.14 -14.29 8.99
C ILE A 130 8.51 -14.86 9.36
N MET A 131 9.44 -13.99 9.76
CA MET A 131 10.83 -14.36 10.05
C MET A 131 10.97 -15.10 11.38
N SER A 132 10.14 -14.75 12.36
CA SER A 132 10.09 -15.42 13.65
C SER A 132 8.71 -15.33 14.27
N SER A 133 8.40 -16.28 15.14
CA SER A 133 7.12 -16.43 15.84
C SER A 133 7.38 -16.86 17.28
N ASP A 134 6.87 -16.10 18.25
CA ASP A 134 6.97 -16.40 19.67
C ASP A 134 5.94 -17.46 20.10
N VAL A 135 4.94 -17.74 19.24
CA VAL A 135 3.93 -18.79 19.46
C VAL A 135 4.32 -20.15 18.84
N GLY A 136 5.47 -20.23 18.17
CA GLY A 136 5.96 -21.44 17.50
C GLY A 136 5.41 -21.66 16.08
N PHE A 137 5.87 -22.75 15.45
CA PHE A 137 5.49 -23.20 14.11
C PHE A 137 4.94 -24.65 14.17
N PRO A 138 4.09 -25.08 13.22
CA PRO A 138 3.61 -24.35 12.03
C PRO A 138 2.53 -23.31 12.36
N LEU A 139 2.47 -22.25 11.56
CA LEU A 139 1.45 -21.20 11.67
C LEU A 139 0.37 -21.38 10.59
N ASP A 140 -0.89 -21.51 10.99
CA ASP A 140 -2.01 -21.48 10.05
C ASP A 140 -2.36 -20.01 9.72
N VAL A 141 -1.67 -19.47 8.71
CA VAL A 141 -1.88 -18.12 8.17
C VAL A 141 -2.28 -18.21 6.68
N TYR A 142 -2.68 -17.10 6.04
CA TYR A 142 -2.90 -17.09 4.59
C TYR A 142 -1.55 -17.06 3.85
N GLY A 143 -0.93 -18.23 3.71
CA GLY A 143 0.41 -18.36 3.15
C GLY A 143 0.84 -19.81 2.94
N THR A 144 2.10 -19.96 2.56
CA THR A 144 2.84 -21.23 2.50
C THR A 144 3.97 -21.17 3.51
N ASP A 145 4.06 -22.13 4.44
CA ASP A 145 5.06 -22.31 5.51
C ASP A 145 5.51 -21.04 6.28
N ASP A 146 6.14 -20.08 5.61
CA ASP A 146 6.73 -18.85 6.16
C ASP A 146 6.56 -17.60 5.24
N SER A 147 5.86 -17.71 4.11
CA SER A 147 5.53 -16.61 3.20
C SER A 147 4.03 -16.43 3.03
N LEU A 148 3.55 -15.18 3.11
CA LEU A 148 2.14 -14.85 2.88
C LEU A 148 1.80 -14.81 1.39
N ILE A 149 0.59 -15.26 1.07
CA ILE A 149 0.04 -15.12 -0.28
C ILE A 149 -0.42 -13.66 -0.46
N LEU A 150 0.15 -12.99 -1.45
CA LEU A 150 -0.21 -11.61 -1.78
C LEU A 150 -1.27 -11.59 -2.91
N ILE A 151 -2.36 -10.86 -2.69
CA ILE A 151 -3.48 -10.69 -3.64
C ILE A 151 -3.54 -9.29 -4.26
N GLY A 152 -2.57 -8.45 -3.95
CA GLY A 152 -2.49 -7.07 -4.42
C GLY A 152 -1.19 -6.79 -5.19
N PRO A 153 -0.97 -5.54 -5.59
CA PRO A 153 -1.88 -4.42 -5.37
C PRO A 153 -3.02 -4.39 -6.41
N SER A 154 -4.10 -3.70 -6.07
CA SER A 154 -5.22 -3.47 -7.01
C SER A 154 -4.86 -2.44 -8.11
N ARG A 155 -3.82 -1.63 -7.88
CA ARG A 155 -3.25 -0.62 -8.79
C ARG A 155 -1.77 -0.34 -8.44
N GLY A 156 -1.05 0.35 -9.30
CA GLY A 156 0.34 0.76 -9.10
C GLY A 156 0.48 1.73 -7.93
N PHE A 157 1.56 1.60 -7.16
CA PHE A 157 1.89 2.54 -6.09
C PHE A 157 2.58 3.77 -6.66
N LEU A 158 2.19 4.96 -6.22
CA LEU A 158 2.93 6.18 -6.50
C LEU A 158 4.02 6.37 -5.43
N LEU A 159 5.29 6.22 -5.82
CA LEU A 159 6.42 6.43 -4.92
C LEU A 159 6.93 7.86 -5.02
N LYS A 160 6.31 8.77 -4.25
CA LYS A 160 6.72 10.18 -4.17
C LYS A 160 7.48 10.51 -2.88
N ASP A 161 6.93 10.05 -1.76
CA ASP A 161 7.43 10.35 -0.42
C ASP A 161 7.68 9.04 0.32
N PHE A 162 6.84 8.70 1.30
CA PHE A 162 6.94 7.47 2.07
C PHE A 162 5.95 6.42 1.57
N ILE A 163 6.35 5.15 1.66
CA ILE A 163 5.41 4.03 1.59
C ILE A 163 5.10 3.63 3.03
N PHE A 164 3.81 3.61 3.35
CA PHE A 164 3.29 3.09 4.61
C PHE A 164 2.70 1.70 4.36
N LEU A 165 3.11 0.73 5.17
CA LEU A 165 2.65 -0.65 5.11
C LEU A 165 2.05 -1.00 6.47
N GLU A 166 0.72 -1.06 6.52
CA GLU A 166 -0.01 -1.56 7.69
C GLU A 166 0.03 -3.09 7.68
N VAL A 167 0.46 -3.67 8.80
CA VAL A 167 0.49 -5.11 9.03
C VAL A 167 -0.50 -5.41 10.15
N ASP A 168 -1.49 -6.24 9.88
CA ASP A 168 -2.44 -6.80 10.87
C ASP A 168 -2.61 -8.30 10.56
N LEU A 169 -1.77 -9.13 11.17
CA LEU A 169 -1.75 -10.57 10.96
C LEU A 169 -2.40 -11.30 12.13
N LYS A 170 -3.27 -12.25 11.81
CA LYS A 170 -3.96 -13.11 12.78
C LYS A 170 -3.79 -14.58 12.39
N ILE A 171 -3.68 -15.43 13.40
CA ILE A 171 -3.60 -16.88 13.22
C ILE A 171 -5.02 -17.43 13.04
N LYS A 172 -5.21 -18.27 12.02
CA LYS A 172 -6.44 -19.02 11.80
C LYS A 172 -6.60 -20.12 12.85
N HIS A 173 -7.83 -20.58 12.99
CA HIS A 173 -8.19 -21.78 13.74
C HIS A 173 -8.81 -22.79 12.78
N GLU A 174 -8.91 -24.05 13.20
CA GLU A 174 -9.44 -25.23 12.47
C GLU A 174 -10.88 -25.07 11.90
N GLN A 175 -11.50 -23.89 12.01
CA GLN A 175 -12.81 -23.55 11.44
C GLN A 175 -12.80 -22.22 10.67
N GLY A 176 -11.63 -21.73 10.22
CA GLY A 176 -11.50 -20.45 9.51
C GLY A 176 -11.74 -19.20 10.36
N LYS A 177 -11.93 -19.36 11.68
CA LYS A 177 -12.06 -18.25 12.64
C LYS A 177 -10.68 -17.81 13.12
N PHE A 178 -10.43 -16.51 13.21
CA PHE A 178 -9.17 -15.98 13.75
C PHE A 178 -9.20 -15.98 15.27
N ARG A 179 -8.12 -16.46 15.90
CA ARG A 179 -8.04 -16.54 17.37
C ARG A 179 -7.11 -15.52 17.98
N GLN A 180 -5.92 -15.37 17.41
CA GLN A 180 -4.84 -14.64 18.06
C GLN A 180 -4.19 -13.67 17.09
N LEU A 181 -4.04 -12.42 17.55
CA LEU A 181 -3.22 -11.41 16.90
C LEU A 181 -1.76 -11.87 16.92
N LEU A 182 -1.13 -11.97 15.75
CA LEU A 182 0.25 -12.41 15.57
C LEU A 182 1.19 -11.22 15.38
N SER A 183 0.77 -10.24 14.59
CA SER A 183 1.52 -9.03 14.29
C SER A 183 0.55 -7.86 14.09
N LYS A 184 0.89 -6.70 14.61
CA LYS A 184 0.20 -5.44 14.32
C LYS A 184 1.19 -4.28 14.26
N GLY A 185 1.19 -3.47 13.21
CA GLY A 185 2.14 -2.35 13.14
C GLY A 185 2.13 -1.62 11.82
N LEU A 186 2.68 -0.40 11.85
CA LEU A 186 2.88 0.44 10.68
C LEU A 186 4.37 0.45 10.33
N LEU A 187 4.74 -0.13 9.18
CA LEU A 187 6.08 0.01 8.63
C LEU A 187 6.12 1.25 7.73
N GLN A 188 7.10 2.11 7.97
CA GLN A 188 7.36 3.27 7.14
C GLN A 188 8.66 3.04 6.37
N ASN A 189 8.60 3.29 5.06
CA ASN A 189 9.77 3.25 4.20
C ASN A 189 9.93 4.56 3.45
N ASP A 190 11.10 5.19 3.57
CA ASP A 190 11.41 6.45 2.88
C ASP A 190 11.68 6.21 1.39
N GLY A 191 10.65 6.43 0.57
CA GLY A 191 10.74 6.34 -0.88
C GLY A 191 11.69 7.38 -1.48
N ARG A 192 11.99 8.48 -0.79
CA ARG A 192 12.93 9.52 -1.25
C ARG A 192 14.36 9.00 -1.23
N VAL A 193 14.77 8.25 -0.19
CA VAL A 193 16.11 7.62 -0.11
C VAL A 193 16.26 6.53 -1.17
N VAL A 194 15.17 5.80 -1.43
CA VAL A 194 15.14 4.80 -2.50
C VAL A 194 15.39 5.44 -3.87
N THR A 195 15.17 6.76 -4.00
CA THR A 195 15.40 7.48 -5.27
C THR A 195 16.83 7.75 -5.72
N ARG A 196 17.83 7.37 -4.93
CA ARG A 196 19.23 7.68 -5.23
C ARG A 196 20.11 6.47 -5.54
N GLN A 197 19.62 5.24 -5.31
CA GLN A 197 20.44 4.02 -5.40
C GLN A 197 20.05 3.11 -6.58
N GLU A 198 20.90 2.10 -6.81
CA GLU A 198 20.79 1.08 -7.84
C GLU A 198 19.50 0.24 -7.70
N ILE A 199 19.18 -0.49 -8.77
CA ILE A 199 18.02 -1.37 -8.83
C ILE A 199 18.34 -2.61 -7.98
N GLU A 200 17.85 -2.62 -6.74
CA GLU A 200 18.06 -3.72 -5.79
C GLU A 200 16.77 -4.07 -5.05
N VAL A 201 16.70 -5.33 -4.60
CA VAL A 201 15.67 -5.78 -3.67
C VAL A 201 15.96 -5.22 -2.29
N LYS A 202 15.03 -4.44 -1.77
CA LYS A 202 15.07 -3.87 -0.43
C LYS A 202 14.17 -4.66 0.50
N SER A 203 14.44 -4.53 1.79
CA SER A 203 13.56 -5.10 2.80
C SER A 203 13.45 -4.23 4.02
N VAL A 204 12.27 -4.25 4.64
CA VAL A 204 12.02 -3.69 5.96
C VAL A 204 11.47 -4.80 6.85
N SER A 205 11.96 -4.87 8.08
CA SER A 205 11.52 -5.84 9.07
C SER A 205 10.93 -5.11 10.27
N HIS A 206 9.88 -5.67 10.85
CA HIS A 206 9.19 -5.11 12.00
C HIS A 206 8.86 -6.23 12.99
N ALA A 207 9.43 -6.13 14.18
CA ALA A 207 9.11 -7.01 15.30
C ALA A 207 7.92 -6.40 16.05
N SER A 208 6.84 -7.16 16.19
CA SER A 208 5.63 -6.68 16.85
C SER A 208 4.79 -7.83 17.39
N TRP A 209 4.17 -7.62 18.55
CA TRP A 209 3.34 -8.58 19.27
C TRP A 209 4.03 -9.92 19.49
N PHE A 210 3.80 -10.91 18.63
CA PHE A 210 4.34 -12.27 18.77
C PHE A 210 5.12 -12.73 17.55
N SER A 211 5.53 -11.81 16.67
CA SER A 211 6.25 -12.17 15.46
C SER A 211 7.23 -11.09 15.01
N THR A 212 8.05 -11.45 14.02
CA THR A 212 8.81 -10.50 13.21
C THR A 212 8.40 -10.68 11.77
N VAL A 213 7.84 -9.65 11.16
CA VAL A 213 7.43 -9.66 9.75
C VAL A 213 8.47 -8.92 8.92
N LYS A 214 8.86 -9.50 7.79
CA LYS A 214 9.74 -8.88 6.80
C LYS A 214 8.96 -8.66 5.51
N VAL A 215 9.01 -7.44 4.99
CA VAL A 215 8.48 -7.10 3.67
C VAL A 215 9.65 -6.87 2.73
N GLU A 216 9.66 -7.59 1.62
CA GLU A 216 10.64 -7.42 0.53
C GLU A 216 9.97 -6.69 -0.63
N TYR A 217 10.62 -5.65 -1.15
CA TYR A 217 10.09 -4.83 -2.21
C TYR A 217 11.20 -4.31 -3.13
N THR A 218 10.84 -3.86 -4.32
CA THR A 218 11.73 -3.17 -5.23
C THR A 218 11.13 -1.84 -5.65
N ALA A 219 11.97 -0.82 -5.79
CA ALA A 219 11.53 0.43 -6.43
C ALA A 219 11.76 0.37 -7.93
N VAL A 220 10.79 0.93 -8.65
CA VAL A 220 10.76 0.97 -10.10
C VAL A 220 10.83 2.43 -10.51
N LYS A 221 11.92 2.81 -11.18
CA LYS A 221 12.11 4.17 -11.71
C LYS A 221 11.28 4.33 -12.98
N THR A 222 10.81 5.55 -13.25
CA THR A 222 10.08 5.88 -14.49
C THR A 222 9.06 4.80 -14.85
N ALA A 223 8.18 4.51 -13.89
CA ALA A 223 7.36 3.31 -13.88
C ALA A 223 6.07 3.50 -14.65
N VAL A 224 5.67 2.46 -15.37
CA VAL A 224 4.31 2.27 -15.87
C VAL A 224 3.65 1.10 -15.17
N GLU A 225 2.34 1.17 -15.02
CA GLU A 225 1.51 0.09 -14.53
C GLU A 225 1.21 -0.88 -15.67
N ALA A 226 1.56 -2.15 -15.48
CA ALA A 226 1.17 -3.26 -16.33
C ALA A 226 0.00 -3.99 -15.66
N THR A 227 -1.18 -3.93 -16.29
CA THR A 227 -2.32 -4.76 -15.91
C THR A 227 -2.40 -5.97 -16.83
N VAL A 228 -2.40 -7.16 -16.24
CA VAL A 228 -2.19 -8.42 -16.93
C VAL A 228 -3.44 -9.27 -16.90
N GLU A 229 -3.76 -9.87 -18.04
CA GLU A 229 -4.86 -10.82 -18.21
C GLU A 229 -4.37 -12.04 -19.00
N PHE A 230 -4.75 -13.23 -18.52
CA PHE A 230 -4.50 -14.48 -19.22
C PHE A 230 -5.84 -15.18 -19.50
N GLN A 231 -6.01 -15.63 -20.74
CA GLN A 231 -7.20 -16.38 -21.16
C GLN A 231 -6.78 -17.73 -21.74
N ALA A 232 -7.24 -18.82 -21.14
CA ALA A 232 -7.21 -20.16 -21.70
C ALA A 232 -8.42 -20.37 -22.62
N PHE A 233 -8.22 -20.18 -23.92
CA PHE A 233 -9.29 -20.33 -24.91
C PHE A 233 -9.28 -21.71 -25.59
N GLN A 234 -8.26 -22.53 -25.32
CA GLN A 234 -8.24 -23.94 -25.71
C GLN A 234 -7.45 -24.76 -24.68
N GLY A 235 -8.07 -25.82 -24.16
CA GLY A 235 -7.51 -26.66 -23.09
C GLY A 235 -7.68 -26.04 -21.70
N ASN A 236 -7.49 -26.85 -20.66
CA ASN A 236 -7.60 -26.41 -19.27
C ASN A 236 -6.21 -26.04 -18.75
N PHE A 237 -6.04 -24.80 -18.28
CA PHE A 237 -4.80 -24.39 -17.66
C PHE A 237 -4.70 -24.98 -16.24
N CYS A 238 -3.58 -25.62 -15.94
CA CYS A 238 -3.17 -26.04 -14.61
C CYS A 238 -1.67 -25.78 -14.49
N GLY A 239 -1.25 -24.99 -13.51
CA GLY A 239 0.16 -24.68 -13.29
C GLY A 239 0.41 -23.31 -12.66
N GLU A 240 1.56 -22.73 -12.97
CA GLU A 240 2.04 -21.49 -12.37
C GLU A 240 2.30 -20.43 -13.44
N ILE A 241 1.90 -19.19 -13.14
CA ILE A 241 2.23 -18.00 -13.92
C ILE A 241 2.98 -17.06 -12.99
N ALA A 242 4.22 -16.74 -13.34
CA ALA A 242 5.01 -15.75 -12.63
C ALA A 242 5.54 -14.69 -13.59
N ALA A 243 5.77 -13.50 -13.06
CA ALA A 243 6.34 -12.37 -13.78
C ALA A 243 7.61 -11.86 -13.09
N HIS A 244 8.51 -11.27 -13.86
CA HIS A 244 9.68 -10.54 -13.37
C HIS A 244 10.07 -9.48 -14.41
N THR A 245 10.95 -8.55 -14.05
CA THR A 245 11.50 -7.60 -15.02
C THR A 245 12.91 -8.01 -15.43
N SER A 246 13.43 -7.44 -16.51
CA SER A 246 14.79 -7.75 -16.98
C SER A 246 15.89 -7.35 -15.98
N SER A 247 15.64 -6.42 -15.07
CA SER A 247 16.61 -5.98 -14.05
C SER A 247 16.43 -6.70 -12.70
N ILE A 248 15.19 -7.08 -12.35
CA ILE A 248 14.84 -7.73 -11.09
C ILE A 248 14.29 -9.11 -11.42
N ILE A 249 15.12 -10.12 -11.21
CA ILE A 249 14.78 -11.52 -11.49
C ILE A 249 13.88 -12.16 -10.42
N ASN A 250 13.62 -11.46 -9.32
CA ASN A 250 12.71 -11.93 -8.28
C ASN A 250 11.30 -12.09 -8.86
N ARG A 251 10.78 -13.31 -8.77
CA ARG A 251 9.52 -13.70 -9.38
C ARG A 251 8.34 -13.22 -8.54
N ILE A 252 7.41 -12.53 -9.20
CA ILE A 252 6.09 -12.21 -8.68
C ILE A 252 5.13 -13.29 -9.20
N VAL A 253 4.66 -14.17 -8.32
CA VAL A 253 3.70 -15.21 -8.68
C VAL A 253 2.32 -14.57 -8.85
N LEU A 254 1.77 -14.67 -10.07
CA LEU A 254 0.47 -14.11 -10.43
C LEU A 254 -0.63 -15.16 -10.26
N HIS A 255 -0.32 -16.42 -10.55
CA HIS A 255 -1.22 -17.54 -10.37
C HIS A 255 -0.42 -18.80 -10.04
N ASP A 256 -0.98 -19.64 -9.16
CA ASP A 256 -0.49 -20.98 -8.86
C ASP A 256 -1.69 -21.87 -8.53
N SER A 257 -1.92 -22.88 -9.37
CA SER A 257 -3.02 -23.83 -9.23
C SER A 257 -2.89 -24.71 -7.98
N ASN A 258 -1.68 -24.98 -7.47
CA ASN A 258 -1.51 -25.78 -6.25
C ASN A 258 -2.07 -25.06 -5.02
N ASN A 259 -1.98 -23.73 -5.03
CA ASN A 259 -2.41 -22.92 -3.92
C ASN A 259 -3.85 -22.43 -4.09
N ALA A 260 -4.52 -22.76 -5.20
CA ALA A 260 -5.85 -22.24 -5.55
C ALA A 260 -6.97 -22.79 -4.66
N GLY A 261 -6.71 -23.84 -3.87
CA GLY A 261 -7.73 -24.54 -3.09
C GLY A 261 -8.80 -25.13 -4.02
N ASP A 262 -10.06 -25.10 -3.59
CA ASP A 262 -11.20 -25.59 -4.38
C ASP A 262 -11.70 -24.58 -5.44
N MET A 263 -11.01 -23.44 -5.63
CA MET A 263 -11.43 -22.44 -6.61
C MET A 263 -11.11 -22.88 -8.05
N ALA A 264 -12.08 -22.65 -8.94
CA ALA A 264 -11.87 -22.83 -10.37
C ALA A 264 -10.70 -21.97 -10.87
N THR A 265 -9.84 -22.56 -11.70
CA THR A 265 -8.66 -21.87 -12.25
C THR A 265 -9.05 -20.77 -13.26
N CYS A 266 -10.14 -20.98 -14.00
CA CYS A 266 -10.67 -20.04 -14.97
C CYS A 266 -12.17 -19.77 -14.74
N ASP A 267 -12.66 -18.63 -15.23
CA ASP A 267 -14.11 -18.40 -15.37
C ASP A 267 -14.71 -19.11 -16.60
N ALA A 268 -16.01 -18.92 -16.81
CA ALA A 268 -16.73 -19.48 -17.96
C ALA A 268 -16.22 -19.00 -19.33
N SER A 269 -15.50 -17.89 -19.38
CA SER A 269 -14.88 -17.34 -20.60
C SER A 269 -13.42 -17.78 -20.79
N GLY A 270 -12.89 -18.56 -19.85
CA GLY A 270 -11.50 -19.03 -19.85
C GLY A 270 -10.50 -18.05 -19.25
N ILE A 271 -10.95 -16.95 -18.62
CA ILE A 271 -10.04 -16.00 -17.97
C ILE A 271 -9.48 -16.62 -16.70
N ILE A 272 -8.16 -16.73 -16.62
CA ILE A 272 -7.44 -17.30 -15.49
C ILE A 272 -7.51 -16.33 -14.31
N HIS A 273 -7.91 -16.83 -13.15
CA HIS A 273 -7.97 -16.04 -11.92
C HIS A 273 -6.56 -15.76 -11.38
N LEU A 274 -6.05 -14.55 -11.63
CA LEU A 274 -4.78 -14.08 -11.10
C LEU A 274 -4.97 -13.55 -9.68
N ARG A 275 -4.08 -13.92 -8.76
CA ARG A 275 -3.94 -13.31 -7.43
C ARG A 275 -3.40 -11.90 -7.54
N ARG A 276 -2.48 -11.69 -8.47
CA ARG A 276 -1.84 -10.39 -8.72
C ARG A 276 -1.93 -10.13 -10.21
N ARG A 277 -2.62 -9.05 -10.58
CA ARG A 277 -2.73 -8.65 -11.99
C ARG A 277 -1.97 -7.38 -12.31
N VAL A 278 -1.51 -6.64 -11.30
CA VAL A 278 -0.83 -5.35 -11.47
C VAL A 278 0.65 -5.47 -11.11
N ILE A 279 1.50 -4.98 -11.99
CA ILE A 279 2.97 -4.94 -11.82
C ILE A 279 3.47 -3.58 -12.29
N ALA A 280 4.32 -2.93 -11.50
CA ALA A 280 5.05 -1.75 -11.96
C ALA A 280 6.27 -2.17 -12.77
N VAL A 281 6.48 -1.55 -13.93
CA VAL A 281 7.60 -1.87 -14.84
C VAL A 281 8.28 -0.58 -15.29
N CYS A 282 9.61 -0.56 -15.30
CA CYS A 282 10.38 0.57 -15.83
C CYS A 282 10.28 0.58 -17.35
N LEU A 283 10.06 1.74 -17.98
CA LEU A 283 9.98 1.82 -19.45
C LEU A 283 11.22 1.32 -20.20
N ASN A 284 12.39 1.38 -19.56
CA ASN A 284 13.65 0.94 -20.15
C ASN A 284 13.95 -0.55 -19.91
N GLU A 285 12.98 -1.31 -19.40
CA GLU A 285 13.11 -2.73 -19.09
C GLU A 285 12.11 -3.57 -19.89
N MET A 286 12.19 -4.89 -19.72
CA MET A 286 11.21 -5.83 -20.27
C MET A 286 10.40 -6.45 -19.14
N LEU A 287 9.09 -6.63 -19.36
CA LEU A 287 8.26 -7.50 -18.53
C LEU A 287 8.32 -8.91 -19.07
N ILE A 288 8.69 -9.87 -18.23
CA ILE A 288 8.92 -11.26 -18.62
C ILE A 288 7.99 -12.16 -17.81
N PHE A 289 7.18 -12.96 -18.51
CA PHE A 289 6.36 -14.00 -17.89
C PHE A 289 7.01 -15.37 -18.07
N THR A 290 7.00 -16.15 -16.99
CA THR A 290 7.30 -17.58 -17.00
C THR A 290 6.01 -18.33 -16.71
N ILE A 291 5.55 -19.10 -17.70
CA ILE A 291 4.35 -19.93 -17.63
C ILE A 291 4.79 -21.38 -17.56
N VAL A 292 4.40 -22.06 -16.48
CA VAL A 292 4.64 -23.49 -16.29
C VAL A 292 3.30 -24.19 -16.30
N THR A 293 3.07 -25.08 -17.26
CA THR A 293 1.87 -25.92 -17.30
C THR A 293 2.19 -27.34 -16.82
N ARG A 294 1.30 -27.87 -16.00
CA ARG A 294 1.29 -29.25 -15.52
C ARG A 294 0.13 -29.99 -16.21
N LEU A 295 0.33 -31.27 -16.53
CA LEU A 295 -0.75 -32.14 -16.98
C LEU A 295 -1.05 -33.19 -15.90
N ASP A 296 -2.32 -33.54 -15.76
CA ASP A 296 -2.81 -34.54 -14.79
C ASP A 296 -2.28 -35.96 -15.05
N THR A 297 -1.70 -36.24 -16.22
CA THR A 297 -1.22 -37.58 -16.59
C THR A 297 0.30 -37.65 -16.71
N ALA A 298 0.88 -38.66 -16.06
CA ALA A 298 2.32 -38.87 -15.85
C ALA A 298 3.18 -39.05 -17.12
N ALA A 299 2.60 -39.03 -18.32
CA ALA A 299 3.27 -39.40 -19.57
C ALA A 299 3.74 -38.21 -20.43
N THR A 300 3.53 -36.97 -20.02
CA THR A 300 3.96 -35.78 -20.79
C THR A 300 4.67 -34.80 -19.87
N ALA A 301 5.90 -34.42 -20.22
CA ALA A 301 6.72 -33.52 -19.41
C ALA A 301 6.06 -32.14 -19.23
N ALA A 302 6.24 -31.54 -18.06
CA ALA A 302 5.81 -30.17 -17.78
C ALA A 302 6.37 -29.22 -18.86
N SER A 303 5.52 -28.35 -19.40
CA SER A 303 5.93 -27.36 -20.40
C SER A 303 6.19 -26.04 -19.72
N THR A 304 7.37 -25.47 -19.95
CA THR A 304 7.73 -24.12 -19.51
C THR A 304 7.86 -23.23 -20.73
N ARG A 305 7.22 -22.06 -20.69
CA ARG A 305 7.30 -21.06 -21.73
C ARG A 305 7.58 -19.70 -21.14
N MET A 306 8.49 -18.97 -21.79
CA MET A 306 8.76 -17.57 -21.47
C MET A 306 8.24 -16.66 -22.57
N ILE A 307 7.71 -15.51 -22.18
CA ILE A 307 7.30 -14.46 -23.11
C ILE A 307 7.67 -13.10 -22.53
N GLN A 308 8.04 -12.18 -23.40
CA GLN A 308 8.51 -10.85 -23.04
C GLN A 308 7.62 -9.79 -23.67
N PHE A 309 7.44 -8.68 -22.96
CA PHE A 309 6.72 -7.52 -23.42
C PHE A 309 7.56 -6.26 -23.22
N VAL A 310 7.56 -5.41 -24.24
CA VAL A 310 8.14 -4.06 -24.16
C VAL A 310 7.11 -3.15 -23.49
N PRO A 311 7.44 -2.46 -22.40
CA PRO A 311 6.56 -1.48 -21.77
C PRO A 311 6.22 -0.32 -22.70
N SER A 312 5.02 0.22 -22.53
CA SER A 312 4.52 1.40 -23.22
C SER A 312 3.92 2.38 -22.21
N LEU A 313 3.79 3.65 -22.58
CA LEU A 313 3.07 4.63 -21.76
C LEU A 313 1.58 4.32 -21.65
N ASN A 314 1.02 3.76 -22.72
CA ASN A 314 -0.41 3.46 -22.83
C ASN A 314 -0.66 2.30 -23.82
N GLY A 315 -1.95 1.97 -24.01
CA GLY A 315 -2.37 0.93 -24.94
C GLY A 315 -2.25 -0.48 -24.37
N ALA A 316 -2.38 -1.48 -25.24
CA ALA A 316 -2.29 -2.88 -24.86
C ALA A 316 -1.53 -3.69 -25.90
N ASN A 317 -0.78 -4.68 -25.43
CA ASN A 317 -0.13 -5.69 -26.24
C ASN A 317 -0.73 -7.05 -25.95
N GLU A 318 -0.94 -7.84 -27.01
CA GLU A 318 -1.50 -9.18 -26.91
C GLU A 318 -0.62 -10.18 -27.62
N HIS A 319 -0.45 -11.35 -27.00
CA HIS A 319 0.25 -12.48 -27.58
C HIS A 319 -0.53 -13.76 -27.39
N VAL A 320 -0.49 -14.62 -28.40
CA VAL A 320 -1.02 -15.98 -28.32
C VAL A 320 0.14 -16.95 -28.19
N ILE A 321 0.10 -17.78 -27.15
CA ILE A 321 1.12 -18.78 -26.86
C ILE A 321 0.52 -20.17 -26.72
N HIS A 322 1.37 -21.16 -26.95
CA HIS A 322 1.05 -22.58 -26.80
C HIS A 322 1.94 -23.17 -25.71
N CYS A 323 1.33 -23.76 -24.69
CA CYS A 323 2.01 -24.44 -23.60
C CYS A 323 1.48 -25.88 -23.54
N GLY A 324 2.19 -26.80 -24.20
CA GLY A 324 1.68 -28.16 -24.45
C GLY A 324 0.37 -28.12 -25.26
N ALA A 325 -0.69 -28.71 -24.70
CA ALA A 325 -2.03 -28.73 -25.31
C ALA A 325 -2.86 -27.46 -25.05
N VAL A 326 -2.41 -26.59 -24.14
CA VAL A 326 -3.13 -25.37 -23.76
C VAL A 326 -2.72 -24.21 -24.67
N LYS A 327 -3.71 -23.48 -25.21
CA LYS A 327 -3.48 -22.20 -25.89
C LYS A 327 -3.94 -21.05 -25.01
N LEU A 328 -3.02 -20.13 -24.77
CA LEU A 328 -3.23 -18.97 -23.92
C LEU A 328 -3.16 -17.69 -24.75
N ARG A 329 -4.08 -16.77 -24.49
CA ARG A 329 -3.95 -15.36 -24.87
C ARG A 329 -3.44 -14.61 -23.64
N VAL A 330 -2.36 -13.88 -23.81
CA VAL A 330 -1.77 -13.02 -22.78
C VAL A 330 -1.96 -11.59 -23.23
N LYS A 331 -2.62 -10.78 -22.42
CA LYS A 331 -2.84 -9.36 -22.65
C LYS A 331 -2.17 -8.57 -21.55
N VAL A 332 -1.39 -7.56 -21.94
CA VAL A 332 -0.83 -6.57 -21.03
C VAL A 332 -1.33 -5.20 -21.46
N THR A 333 -2.06 -4.54 -20.57
CA THR A 333 -2.53 -3.16 -20.74
C THR A 333 -1.61 -2.25 -19.93
N TRP A 334 -1.09 -1.21 -20.59
CA TRP A 334 -0.16 -0.26 -20.00
C TRP A 334 -0.84 1.06 -19.64
N SER A 335 -0.44 1.61 -18.51
CA SER A 335 -0.88 2.93 -18.08
C SER A 335 0.19 3.65 -17.26
N VAL A 336 0.23 4.97 -17.37
CA VAL A 336 1.10 5.79 -16.52
C VAL A 336 0.61 5.80 -15.09
N ILE A 337 1.54 5.74 -14.14
CA ILE A 337 1.26 5.94 -12.71
C ILE A 337 1.34 7.44 -12.43
N ASP A 338 0.22 8.05 -12.06
CA ASP A 338 0.11 9.51 -11.87
C ASP A 338 -0.64 9.85 -10.56
N ARG A 339 -0.30 11.02 -10.00
CA ARG A 339 -0.92 11.63 -8.82
C ARG A 339 -2.16 12.46 -9.13
N PHE A 340 -2.22 13.10 -10.31
CA PHE A 340 -3.14 14.23 -10.54
C PHE A 340 -4.18 14.04 -11.64
N TYR A 341 -4.17 12.91 -12.33
CA TYR A 341 -5.11 12.63 -13.40
C TYR A 341 -5.90 11.41 -13.06
#